data_AF-A0A7Z0ELR7-F1
#
_entry.id   AF-A0A7Z0ELR7-F1
#
_cell.length_a   1.000
_cell.length_b   1.000
_cell.length_c   1.000
_cell.angle_alpha   90.00
_cell.angle_beta   90.00
_cell.angle_gamma   90.00
#
_symmetry.space_group_name_H-M   'P 1'
#
loop_
_entity.id
_entity.type
_entity.pdbx_description
1 polymer ?
#
loop_
_entity_poly.entity_id
_entity_poly.type
_entity_poly.pdbx_seq_one_letter_code
_entity_poly.pdbx_strand_id
1 'polypeptide(L)'
;MTSAKDHLRNIDRSTTSSAEHLKDIKHSAASTARSTAQNTQLLKGVAFASGASMVFNGITAANSARQARTQQEQLALQQEQHALQQAMAEQTARHEFSMWRQTPEGAAFVDWQQRAAALIPFLRNRERTWHAAWADAIGRARAETPSDEKQRFTGRPARLRQTGLKIASILSFIVAGLFALSLLFQLVTTQLAQSQSSGSDQRAYADCVELLNTQEFALVTEADCEALNPSPAGPTIPEVVALVLLCGLGITFIVVRKVRQRAALADPTVQNETAARIDKWGFDPLTTQGAWYAWHESQGFTGYADRIEHMVRTGPSQRPQPSQLIQLQVPTPWAPDDRLPTEVNFVLDSFQRENESLSS
;
A
#
# COMPACT_ATOMS: atom_id res chain seq x y z
N MET A 1 -1.93 -24.48 13.87
CA MET A 1 -0.79 -23.57 14.14
C MET A 1 -0.33 -22.97 12.82
N THR A 2 -0.87 -21.80 12.47
CA THR A 2 -0.41 -21.00 11.32
C THR A 2 0.87 -20.26 11.74
N SER A 3 1.89 -20.31 10.88
CA SER A 3 3.23 -19.78 11.21
C SER A 3 3.18 -18.25 11.30
N ALA A 4 3.95 -17.63 12.20
CA ALA A 4 4.10 -16.16 12.30
C ALA A 4 4.47 -15.50 10.94
N LYS A 5 5.09 -16.29 10.05
CA LYS A 5 5.39 -15.91 8.66
C LYS A 5 4.15 -15.73 7.79
N ASP A 6 3.08 -16.47 8.04
CA ASP A 6 1.80 -16.36 7.32
C ASP A 6 1.00 -15.15 7.80
N HIS A 7 1.13 -14.79 9.09
CA HIS A 7 0.46 -13.63 9.67
C HIS A 7 1.02 -12.30 9.12
N LEU A 8 2.34 -12.21 8.97
CA LEU A 8 3.00 -11.05 8.35
C LEU A 8 2.69 -10.93 6.85
N ARG A 9 2.54 -12.07 6.15
CA ARG A 9 2.17 -12.08 4.73
C ARG A 9 0.73 -11.62 4.49
N ASN A 10 -0.17 -11.89 5.44
CA ASN A 10 -1.56 -11.43 5.37
C ASN A 10 -1.71 -9.94 5.63
N ILE A 11 -0.91 -9.37 6.56
CA ILE A 11 -0.91 -7.92 6.82
C ILE A 11 -0.36 -7.14 5.63
N ASP A 12 0.69 -7.66 4.97
CA ASP A 12 1.27 -7.02 3.78
C ASP A 12 0.30 -7.06 2.59
N ARG A 13 -0.49 -8.15 2.45
CA ARG A 13 -1.60 -8.24 1.47
C ARG A 13 -2.79 -7.34 1.80
N SER A 14 -3.17 -7.19 3.07
CA SER A 14 -4.31 -6.36 3.44
C SER A 14 -4.03 -4.88 3.28
N THR A 15 -2.78 -4.46 3.53
CA THR A 15 -2.32 -3.08 3.35
C THR A 15 -2.16 -2.70 1.88
N THR A 16 -1.68 -3.62 1.03
CA THR A 16 -1.68 -3.41 -0.44
C THR A 16 -3.11 -3.38 -1.01
N SER A 17 -4.00 -4.27 -0.57
CA SER A 17 -5.40 -4.28 -0.98
C SER A 17 -6.15 -3.02 -0.55
N SER A 18 -5.87 -2.48 0.65
CA SER A 18 -6.44 -1.23 1.13
C SER A 18 -5.90 0.00 0.38
N ALA A 19 -4.62 -0.03 -0.03
CA ALA A 19 -4.03 1.02 -0.87
C ALA A 19 -4.58 1.00 -2.31
N GLU A 20 -4.88 -0.18 -2.86
CA GLU A 20 -5.59 -0.34 -4.13
C GLU A 20 -7.04 0.14 -4.02
N HIS A 21 -7.77 -0.21 -2.95
CA HIS A 21 -9.14 0.25 -2.73
C HIS A 21 -9.24 1.78 -2.56
N LEU A 22 -8.24 2.41 -1.94
CA LEU A 22 -8.16 3.88 -1.85
C LEU A 22 -7.80 4.54 -3.20
N LYS A 23 -7.03 3.87 -4.07
CA LYS A 23 -6.79 4.32 -5.44
C LYS A 23 -8.06 4.18 -6.29
N ASP A 24 -8.80 3.10 -6.14
CA ASP A 24 -10.07 2.88 -6.84
C ASP A 24 -11.12 3.90 -6.41
N ILE A 25 -11.25 4.23 -5.11
CA ILE A 25 -12.13 5.32 -4.65
C ILE A 25 -11.73 6.67 -5.25
N LYS A 26 -10.42 6.98 -5.33
CA LYS A 26 -9.94 8.21 -5.97
C LYS A 26 -10.17 8.22 -7.47
N HIS A 27 -10.06 7.07 -8.14
CA HIS A 27 -10.35 6.92 -9.56
C HIS A 27 -11.86 6.97 -9.85
N SER A 28 -12.71 6.46 -8.96
CA SER A 28 -14.17 6.58 -9.02
C SER A 28 -14.63 8.02 -8.77
N ALA A 29 -14.05 8.72 -7.80
CA ALA A 29 -14.34 10.14 -7.59
C ALA A 29 -13.89 11.00 -8.78
N ALA A 30 -12.71 10.71 -9.33
CA ALA A 30 -12.21 11.39 -10.53
C ALA A 30 -12.99 11.02 -11.80
N SER A 31 -13.49 9.78 -11.94
CA SER A 31 -14.34 9.37 -13.06
C SER A 31 -15.73 9.99 -12.97
N THR A 32 -16.29 10.13 -11.76
CA THR A 32 -17.57 10.82 -11.52
C THR A 32 -17.43 12.32 -11.78
N ALA A 33 -16.31 12.95 -11.40
CA ALA A 33 -16.00 14.34 -11.74
C ALA A 33 -15.77 14.55 -13.25
N ARG A 34 -15.11 13.59 -13.92
CA ARG A 34 -14.95 13.62 -15.39
C ARG A 34 -16.24 13.35 -16.13
N SER A 35 -17.13 12.49 -15.63
CA SER A 35 -18.44 12.25 -16.25
C SER A 35 -19.39 13.44 -16.06
N THR A 36 -19.35 14.12 -14.92
CA THR A 36 -20.08 15.39 -14.72
C THR A 36 -19.51 16.51 -15.60
N ALA A 37 -18.19 16.58 -15.77
CA ALA A 37 -17.54 17.53 -16.69
C ALA A 37 -17.81 17.20 -18.17
N GLN A 38 -17.81 15.93 -18.57
CA GLN A 38 -18.17 15.49 -19.92
C GLN A 38 -19.66 15.71 -20.22
N ASN A 39 -20.55 15.50 -19.24
CA ASN A 39 -21.97 15.81 -19.40
C ASN A 39 -22.21 17.32 -19.55
N THR A 40 -21.45 18.16 -18.83
CA THR A 40 -21.51 19.63 -19.03
C THR A 40 -20.88 20.07 -20.36
N GLN A 41 -19.86 19.36 -20.86
CA GLN A 41 -19.29 19.63 -22.18
C GLN A 41 -20.17 19.12 -23.33
N LEU A 42 -20.87 18.00 -23.19
CA LEU A 42 -21.88 17.52 -24.15
C LEU A 42 -23.05 18.51 -24.23
N LEU A 43 -23.50 19.06 -23.10
CA LEU A 43 -24.50 20.13 -23.06
C LEU A 43 -24.02 21.43 -23.72
N LYS A 44 -22.72 21.75 -23.65
CA LYS A 44 -22.12 22.88 -24.37
C LYS A 44 -21.87 22.58 -25.86
N GLY A 45 -21.60 21.33 -26.22
CA GLY A 45 -21.37 20.88 -27.60
C GLY A 45 -22.65 20.76 -28.43
N VAL A 46 -23.79 20.47 -27.79
CA VAL A 46 -25.12 20.48 -28.45
C VAL A 46 -25.59 21.90 -28.80
N ALA A 47 -24.96 22.94 -28.24
CA ALA A 47 -25.27 24.34 -28.57
C ALA A 47 -24.62 24.84 -29.88
N PHE A 48 -23.77 24.04 -30.55
CA PHE A 48 -22.98 24.48 -31.72
C PHE A 48 -23.13 23.60 -32.97
N ALA A 49 -24.31 23.02 -33.22
CA ALA A 49 -24.61 22.33 -34.48
C ALA A 49 -25.92 22.82 -35.13
N SER A 50 -25.78 23.67 -36.16
CA SER A 50 -26.66 23.91 -37.32
C SER A 50 -28.16 24.26 -37.11
N GLY A 51 -28.55 25.44 -37.59
CA GLY A 51 -29.86 26.08 -37.46
C GLY A 51 -31.04 25.54 -38.27
N ALA A 52 -31.15 24.22 -38.50
CA ALA A 52 -32.33 23.63 -39.17
C ALA A 52 -33.08 22.57 -38.34
N SER A 53 -32.62 22.26 -37.11
CA SER A 53 -33.32 21.34 -36.18
C SER A 53 -33.87 22.03 -34.92
N MET A 54 -33.87 23.37 -34.87
CA MET A 54 -34.24 24.15 -33.68
C MET A 54 -35.70 24.01 -33.23
N VAL A 55 -36.62 23.60 -34.11
CA VAL A 55 -38.05 23.45 -33.73
C VAL A 55 -38.32 22.10 -33.03
N PHE A 56 -37.58 21.04 -33.35
CA PHE A 56 -37.76 19.73 -32.71
C PHE A 56 -36.93 19.56 -31.42
N ASN A 57 -35.78 20.23 -31.29
CA ASN A 57 -34.96 20.23 -30.07
C ASN A 57 -35.48 21.19 -28.98
N GLY A 58 -36.18 22.27 -29.34
CA GLY A 58 -36.79 23.19 -28.36
C GLY A 58 -37.91 22.54 -27.54
N ILE A 59 -38.70 21.66 -28.16
CA ILE A 59 -39.80 20.93 -27.50
C ILE A 59 -39.26 19.84 -26.58
N THR A 60 -38.22 19.11 -27.00
CA THR A 60 -37.56 18.07 -26.18
C THR A 60 -36.71 18.67 -25.05
N ALA A 61 -36.03 19.80 -25.26
CA ALA A 61 -35.30 20.51 -24.21
C ALA A 61 -36.22 21.19 -23.18
N ALA A 62 -37.36 21.75 -23.61
CA ALA A 62 -38.36 22.29 -22.69
C ALA A 62 -39.05 21.18 -21.89
N ASN A 63 -39.35 20.04 -22.51
CA ASN A 63 -39.93 18.89 -21.82
C ASN A 63 -38.91 18.22 -20.88
N SER A 64 -37.63 18.12 -21.25
CA SER A 64 -36.58 17.57 -20.37
C SER A 64 -36.25 18.51 -19.22
N ALA A 65 -36.26 19.84 -19.42
CA ALA A 65 -36.09 20.82 -18.35
C ALA A 65 -37.29 20.82 -17.38
N ARG A 66 -38.52 20.65 -17.88
CA ARG A 66 -39.70 20.45 -17.04
C ARG A 66 -39.62 19.13 -16.28
N GLN A 67 -39.23 18.03 -16.93
CA GLN A 67 -39.02 16.74 -16.28
C GLN A 67 -37.92 16.79 -15.20
N ALA A 68 -36.82 17.51 -15.46
CA ALA A 68 -35.74 17.69 -14.49
C ALA A 68 -36.20 18.49 -13.26
N ARG A 69 -37.00 19.55 -13.44
CA ARG A 69 -37.60 20.29 -12.32
C ARG A 69 -38.59 19.44 -11.54
N THR A 70 -39.45 18.68 -12.20
CA THR A 70 -40.39 17.78 -11.50
C THR A 70 -39.66 16.65 -10.78
N GLN A 71 -38.55 16.14 -11.32
CA GLN A 71 -37.70 15.16 -10.62
C GLN A 71 -37.00 15.77 -9.41
N GLN A 72 -36.52 17.01 -9.51
CA GLN A 72 -35.93 17.73 -8.39
C GLN A 72 -36.96 18.01 -7.28
N GLU A 73 -38.17 18.44 -7.64
CA GLU A 73 -39.27 18.63 -6.70
C GLU A 73 -39.68 17.31 -6.03
N GLN A 74 -39.74 16.20 -6.79
CA GLN A 74 -40.01 14.87 -6.22
C GLN A 74 -38.90 14.40 -5.27
N LEU A 75 -37.63 14.62 -5.59
CA LEU A 75 -36.51 14.30 -4.70
C LEU A 75 -36.52 15.15 -3.44
N ALA A 76 -36.82 16.44 -3.55
CA ALA A 76 -36.93 17.33 -2.39
C ALA A 76 -38.09 16.90 -1.47
N LEU A 77 -39.26 16.62 -2.04
CA LEU A 77 -40.41 16.09 -1.29
C LEU A 77 -40.10 14.73 -0.65
N GLN A 78 -39.38 13.85 -1.35
CA GLN A 78 -38.95 12.57 -0.81
C GLN A 78 -37.97 12.75 0.36
N GLN A 79 -37.03 13.69 0.25
CA GLN A 79 -36.10 14.03 1.34
C GLN A 79 -36.85 14.61 2.55
N GLU A 80 -37.83 15.49 2.34
CA GLU A 80 -38.67 16.01 3.42
C GLU A 80 -39.48 14.91 4.11
N GLN A 81 -40.07 14.00 3.34
CA GLN A 81 -40.79 12.85 3.91
C GLN A 81 -39.86 11.94 4.72
N HIS A 82 -38.65 11.66 4.23
CA HIS A 82 -37.66 10.89 4.98
C HIS A 82 -37.21 11.61 6.26
N ALA A 83 -37.02 12.93 6.21
CA ALA A 83 -36.64 13.72 7.38
C ALA A 83 -37.76 13.72 8.44
N LEU A 84 -39.01 13.88 8.02
CA LEU A 84 -40.18 13.77 8.90
C LEU A 84 -40.30 12.36 9.51
N GLN A 85 -40.08 11.33 8.70
CA GLN A 85 -40.13 9.95 9.17
C GLN A 85 -39.03 9.65 10.20
N GLN A 86 -37.82 10.18 9.99
CA GLN A 86 -36.72 10.09 10.96
C GLN A 86 -37.05 10.84 12.24
N ALA A 87 -37.59 12.06 12.15
CA ALA A 87 -37.97 12.85 13.31
C ALA A 87 -39.06 12.17 14.14
N MET A 88 -40.07 11.58 13.50
CA MET A 88 -41.08 10.79 14.20
C MET A 88 -40.49 9.54 14.86
N ALA A 89 -39.62 8.81 14.14
CA ALA A 89 -38.95 7.62 14.70
C ALA A 89 -38.10 7.97 15.93
N GLU A 90 -37.41 9.11 15.92
CA GLU A 90 -36.65 9.59 17.07
C GLU A 90 -37.56 9.93 18.26
N GLN A 91 -38.69 10.62 18.03
CA GLN A 91 -39.64 10.94 19.10
C GLN A 91 -40.23 9.67 19.71
N THR A 92 -40.64 8.71 18.87
CA THR A 92 -41.13 7.41 19.32
C THR A 92 -40.06 6.66 20.12
N ALA A 93 -38.82 6.61 19.62
CA ALA A 93 -37.73 5.95 20.33
C ALA A 93 -37.44 6.58 21.70
N ARG A 94 -37.46 7.92 21.79
CA ARG A 94 -37.29 8.64 23.06
C ARG A 94 -38.43 8.35 24.04
N HIS A 95 -39.67 8.31 23.55
CA HIS A 95 -40.82 7.97 24.38
C HIS A 95 -40.77 6.51 24.86
N GLU A 96 -40.48 5.56 23.99
CA GLU A 96 -40.35 4.15 24.36
C GLU A 96 -39.22 3.94 25.38
N PHE A 97 -38.09 4.63 25.22
CA PHE A 97 -37.02 4.59 26.19
C PHE A 97 -37.43 5.22 27.53
N SER A 98 -38.19 6.32 27.52
CA SER A 98 -38.64 6.98 28.75
C SER A 98 -39.66 6.16 29.55
N MET A 99 -40.39 5.27 28.85
CA MET A 99 -41.25 4.26 29.46
C MET A 99 -40.43 3.07 29.97
N TRP A 100 -39.51 2.55 29.15
CA TRP A 100 -38.68 1.41 29.52
C TRP A 100 -37.79 1.68 30.75
N ARG A 101 -37.21 2.87 30.88
CA ARG A 101 -36.41 3.24 32.07
C ARG A 101 -37.17 3.16 33.40
N GLN A 102 -38.51 3.12 33.36
CA GLN A 102 -39.35 2.98 34.56
C GLN A 102 -39.55 1.51 34.97
N THR A 103 -39.21 0.56 34.09
CA THR A 103 -39.24 -0.87 34.42
C THR A 103 -38.02 -1.23 35.29
N PRO A 104 -38.05 -2.37 36.01
CA PRO A 104 -36.91 -2.83 36.80
C PRO A 104 -35.62 -2.99 35.97
N GLU A 105 -35.74 -3.47 34.73
CA GLU A 105 -34.60 -3.63 33.81
C GLU A 105 -34.02 -2.28 33.40
N GLY A 106 -34.89 -1.33 33.06
CA GLY A 106 -34.48 0.01 32.69
C GLY A 106 -33.83 0.77 33.85
N ALA A 107 -34.35 0.62 35.07
CA ALA A 107 -33.74 1.18 36.27
C ALA A 107 -32.33 0.60 36.53
N ALA A 108 -32.17 -0.72 36.38
CA ALA A 108 -30.87 -1.39 36.52
C ALA A 108 -29.87 -0.92 35.46
N PHE A 109 -30.31 -0.71 34.21
CA PHE A 109 -29.46 -0.15 33.15
C PHE A 109 -29.05 1.29 33.44
N VAL A 110 -29.95 2.15 33.92
CA VAL A 110 -29.61 3.56 34.24
C VAL A 110 -28.61 3.64 35.39
N ASP A 111 -28.79 2.83 36.45
CA ASP A 111 -27.83 2.72 37.56
C ASP A 111 -26.46 2.21 37.07
N TRP A 112 -26.46 1.16 36.23
CA TRP A 112 -25.26 0.68 35.56
C TRP A 112 -24.59 1.76 34.69
N GLN A 113 -25.37 2.51 33.91
CA GLN A 113 -24.88 3.57 33.03
C GLN A 113 -24.24 4.71 33.82
N GLN A 114 -24.82 5.08 34.97
CA GLN A 114 -24.27 6.10 35.85
C GLN A 114 -22.91 5.68 36.42
N ARG A 115 -22.77 4.42 36.85
CA ARG A 115 -21.47 3.88 37.28
C ARG A 115 -20.47 3.79 36.12
N ALA A 116 -20.92 3.37 34.95
CA ALA A 116 -20.10 3.31 33.74
C ALA A 116 -19.55 4.69 33.33
N ALA A 117 -20.34 5.76 33.51
CA ALA A 117 -19.94 7.13 33.21
C ALA A 117 -18.74 7.61 34.05
N ALA A 118 -18.56 7.08 35.26
CA ALA A 118 -17.38 7.34 36.09
C ALA A 118 -16.20 6.41 35.72
N LEU A 119 -16.50 5.14 35.42
CA LEU A 119 -15.46 4.14 35.12
C LEU A 119 -14.76 4.37 33.77
N ILE A 120 -15.49 4.76 32.71
CA ILE A 120 -14.90 4.94 31.38
C ILE A 120 -13.77 5.99 31.42
N PRO A 121 -13.96 7.23 31.91
CA PRO A 121 -12.89 8.23 31.96
C PRO A 121 -11.69 7.76 32.79
N PHE A 122 -11.95 7.05 33.88
CA PHE A 122 -10.90 6.47 34.73
C PHE A 122 -10.03 5.46 33.96
N LEU A 123 -10.65 4.50 33.27
CA LEU A 123 -9.93 3.52 32.45
C LEU A 123 -9.14 4.18 31.31
N ARG A 124 -9.76 5.15 30.61
CA ARG A 124 -9.09 5.92 29.55
C ARG A 124 -7.93 6.76 30.07
N ASN A 125 -8.03 7.26 31.30
CA ASN A 125 -6.92 7.97 31.93
C ASN A 125 -5.75 7.00 32.17
N ARG A 126 -6.01 5.81 32.70
CA ARG A 126 -4.98 4.79 32.89
C ARG A 126 -4.33 4.34 31.58
N GLU A 127 -5.13 4.09 30.54
CA GLU A 127 -4.61 3.79 29.20
C GLU A 127 -3.67 4.90 28.70
N ARG A 128 -4.06 6.16 28.82
CA ARG A 128 -3.21 7.31 28.42
C ARG A 128 -1.93 7.39 29.24
N THR A 129 -2.02 7.29 30.57
CA THR A 129 -0.85 7.33 31.46
C THR A 129 0.11 6.19 31.17
N TRP A 130 -0.42 4.98 30.94
CA TRP A 130 0.35 3.81 30.54
C TRP A 130 1.09 4.02 29.22
N HIS A 131 0.38 4.50 28.20
CA HIS A 131 0.99 4.78 26.89
C HIS A 131 2.03 5.90 26.96
N ALA A 132 1.78 6.93 27.76
CA ALA A 132 2.74 8.02 27.98
C ALA A 132 4.03 7.53 28.65
N ALA A 133 3.93 6.73 29.72
CA ALA A 133 5.09 6.17 30.39
C ALA A 133 5.94 5.28 29.46
N TRP A 134 5.29 4.48 28.60
CA TRP A 134 5.99 3.73 27.57
C TRP A 134 6.64 4.61 26.51
N ALA A 135 5.96 5.67 26.06
CA ALA A 135 6.51 6.61 25.09
C ALA A 135 7.76 7.31 25.65
N ASP A 136 7.72 7.73 26.92
CA ASP A 136 8.84 8.36 27.61
C ASP A 136 10.02 7.38 27.79
N ALA A 137 9.76 6.15 28.25
CA ALA A 137 10.77 5.12 28.40
C ALA A 137 11.45 4.76 27.06
N ILE A 138 10.66 4.58 26.00
CA ILE A 138 11.16 4.33 24.64
C ILE A 138 11.96 5.54 24.14
N GLY A 139 11.46 6.75 24.37
CA GLY A 139 12.12 8.00 23.99
C GLY A 139 13.49 8.14 24.63
N ARG A 140 13.60 7.88 25.94
CA ARG A 140 14.86 7.90 26.69
C ARG A 140 15.82 6.83 26.19
N ALA A 141 15.38 5.58 26.11
CA ALA A 141 16.21 4.48 25.62
C ALA A 141 16.70 4.73 24.19
N ARG A 142 15.85 5.30 23.32
CA ARG A 142 16.24 5.72 21.98
C ARG A 142 17.24 6.85 22.00
N ALA A 143 17.11 7.85 22.89
CA ALA A 143 18.07 8.94 23.01
C ALA A 143 19.46 8.43 23.42
N GLU A 144 19.52 7.48 24.35
CA GLU A 144 20.76 6.84 24.81
C GLU A 144 21.38 5.87 23.80
N THR A 145 20.61 5.37 22.84
CA THR A 145 21.14 4.46 21.81
C THR A 145 22.17 5.20 20.92
N PRO A 146 23.38 4.65 20.74
CA PRO A 146 24.40 5.20 19.86
C PRO A 146 23.90 5.53 18.45
N SER A 147 24.39 6.63 17.87
CA SER A 147 23.94 7.12 16.56
C SER A 147 24.36 6.23 15.40
N ASP A 148 25.53 5.59 15.51
CA ASP A 148 26.05 4.63 14.55
C ASP A 148 25.20 3.34 14.51
N GLU A 149 24.75 2.86 15.67
CA GLU A 149 23.82 1.74 15.80
C GLU A 149 22.47 2.04 15.14
N LYS A 150 21.91 3.24 15.37
CA LYS A 150 20.69 3.71 14.69
C LYS A 150 20.85 3.73 13.17
N GLN A 151 21.98 4.23 12.68
CA GLN A 151 22.28 4.25 11.24
C GLN A 151 22.41 2.84 10.66
N ARG A 152 23.05 1.91 11.38
CA ARG A 152 23.14 0.50 10.96
C ARG A 152 21.77 -0.15 10.90
N PHE A 153 20.94 0.06 11.91
CA PHE A 153 19.58 -0.47 11.96
C PHE A 153 18.71 0.06 10.81
N THR A 154 18.67 1.38 10.61
CA THR A 154 17.89 2.03 9.53
C THR A 154 18.41 1.69 8.14
N GLY A 155 19.72 1.47 7.98
CA GLY A 155 20.34 1.08 6.71
C GLY A 155 20.19 -0.41 6.35
N ARG A 156 19.83 -1.27 7.32
CA ARG A 156 19.74 -2.73 7.13
C ARG A 156 18.75 -3.15 6.03
N PRO A 157 17.51 -2.61 5.94
CA PRO A 157 16.58 -2.98 4.87
C PRO A 157 17.13 -2.67 3.47
N ALA A 158 17.84 -1.54 3.32
CA ALA A 158 18.47 -1.16 2.06
C ALA A 158 19.62 -2.12 1.69
N ARG A 159 20.46 -2.48 2.67
CA ARG A 159 21.54 -3.48 2.50
C ARG A 159 21.03 -4.87 2.14
N LEU A 160 19.84 -5.24 2.63
CA LEU A 160 19.20 -6.53 2.32
C LEU A 160 18.48 -6.52 0.97
N ARG A 161 17.78 -5.43 0.61
CA ARG A 161 17.01 -5.36 -0.65
C ARG A 161 17.89 -5.14 -1.87
N GLN A 162 18.97 -4.36 -1.75
CA GLN A 162 19.93 -4.05 -2.82
C GLN A 162 19.25 -3.67 -4.14
N THR A 163 18.29 -2.75 -4.06
CA THR A 163 17.46 -2.32 -5.18
C THR A 163 18.28 -1.76 -6.34
N GLY A 164 19.36 -1.03 -6.05
CA GLY A 164 20.27 -0.49 -7.08
C GLY A 164 20.93 -1.58 -7.95
N LEU A 165 21.48 -2.63 -7.32
CA LEU A 165 22.09 -3.75 -8.07
C LEU A 165 21.06 -4.55 -8.87
N LYS A 166 19.82 -4.66 -8.37
CA LYS A 166 18.71 -5.27 -9.13
C LYS A 166 18.40 -4.45 -10.39
N ILE A 167 18.24 -3.13 -10.25
CA ILE A 167 17.93 -2.24 -11.38
C ILE A 167 19.08 -2.25 -12.39
N ALA A 168 20.33 -2.17 -11.94
CA ALA A 168 21.50 -2.25 -12.81
C ALA A 168 21.56 -3.57 -13.60
N SER A 169 21.30 -4.71 -12.95
CA SER A 169 21.24 -6.00 -13.65
C SER A 169 20.13 -6.04 -14.71
N ILE A 170 18.94 -5.55 -14.40
CA ILE A 170 17.80 -5.49 -15.34
C ILE A 170 18.13 -4.59 -16.54
N LEU A 171 18.67 -3.39 -16.30
CA LEU A 171 19.07 -2.48 -17.36
C LEU A 171 20.13 -3.11 -18.27
N SER A 172 21.12 -3.83 -17.71
CA SER A 172 22.14 -4.54 -18.49
C SER A 172 21.52 -5.58 -19.42
N PHE A 173 20.53 -6.36 -18.94
CA PHE A 173 19.84 -7.34 -19.76
C PHE A 173 18.90 -6.71 -20.80
N ILE A 174 18.24 -5.60 -20.47
CA ILE A 174 17.40 -4.86 -21.44
C ILE A 174 18.28 -4.34 -22.59
N VAL A 175 19.40 -3.70 -22.27
CA VAL A 175 20.33 -3.18 -23.29
C VAL A 175 20.92 -4.33 -24.12
N ALA A 176 21.33 -5.44 -23.49
CA ALA A 176 21.80 -6.62 -24.21
C ALA A 176 20.73 -7.22 -25.13
N GLY A 177 19.48 -7.28 -24.66
CA GLY A 177 18.33 -7.77 -25.44
C GLY A 177 18.01 -6.87 -26.64
N LEU A 178 18.05 -5.55 -26.46
CA LEU A 178 17.91 -4.60 -27.58
C LEU A 178 19.04 -4.76 -28.61
N PHE A 179 20.27 -4.97 -28.14
CA PHE A 179 21.42 -5.20 -29.02
C PHE A 179 21.29 -6.52 -29.79
N ALA A 180 20.84 -7.59 -29.12
CA ALA A 180 20.55 -8.88 -29.75
C ALA A 180 19.44 -8.78 -30.79
N LEU A 181 18.39 -7.98 -30.51
CA LEU A 181 17.27 -7.76 -31.42
C LEU A 181 17.72 -6.95 -32.65
N SER A 182 18.57 -5.95 -32.47
CA SER A 182 19.20 -5.20 -33.58
C SER A 182 20.04 -6.11 -34.47
N LEU A 183 20.86 -6.98 -33.87
CA LEU A 183 21.66 -7.97 -34.60
C LEU A 183 20.78 -8.96 -35.36
N LEU A 184 19.73 -9.48 -34.73
CA LEU A 184 18.76 -10.35 -35.39
C LEU A 184 18.08 -9.64 -36.56
N PHE A 185 17.71 -8.37 -36.40
CA PHE A 185 17.12 -7.58 -37.47
C PHE A 185 18.09 -7.40 -38.64
N GLN A 186 19.35 -7.05 -38.38
CA GLN A 186 20.39 -6.95 -39.40
C GLN A 186 20.61 -8.28 -40.14
N LEU A 187 20.66 -9.40 -39.42
CA LEU A 187 20.77 -10.74 -39.99
C LEU A 187 19.56 -11.08 -40.87
N VAL A 188 18.35 -10.76 -40.42
CA VAL A 188 17.13 -11.00 -41.23
C VAL A 188 17.11 -10.11 -42.46
N THR A 189 17.46 -8.83 -42.36
CA THR A 189 17.51 -7.92 -43.51
C THR A 189 18.59 -8.31 -44.53
N THR A 190 19.75 -8.78 -44.06
CA THR A 190 20.83 -9.26 -44.95
C THR A 190 20.43 -10.55 -45.65
N GLN A 191 19.81 -11.49 -44.95
CA GLN A 191 19.27 -12.73 -45.54
C GLN A 191 18.15 -12.44 -46.57
N LEU A 192 17.24 -11.51 -46.26
CA LEU A 192 16.19 -11.09 -47.20
C LEU A 192 16.77 -10.40 -48.43
N ALA A 193 17.74 -9.51 -48.26
CA ALA A 193 18.42 -8.84 -49.37
C ALA A 193 19.16 -9.86 -50.26
N GLN A 194 19.90 -10.81 -49.66
CA GLN A 194 20.57 -11.90 -50.39
C GLN A 194 19.57 -12.79 -51.15
N SER A 195 18.39 -13.05 -50.58
CA SER A 195 17.36 -13.86 -51.25
C SER A 195 16.72 -13.17 -52.45
N GLN A 196 16.75 -11.83 -52.53
CA GLN A 196 16.26 -11.07 -53.68
C GLN A 196 17.34 -10.84 -54.74
N SER A 197 18.62 -10.72 -54.36
CA SER A 197 19.73 -10.43 -55.27
C SER A 197 20.44 -11.66 -55.83
N SER A 198 20.30 -12.84 -55.22
CA SER A 198 21.07 -14.04 -55.61
C SER A 198 20.83 -14.51 -57.05
N GLY A 199 19.73 -14.10 -57.69
CA GLY A 199 19.44 -14.48 -59.07
C GLY A 199 20.12 -13.61 -60.14
N SER A 200 20.23 -12.31 -59.92
CA SER A 200 20.83 -11.34 -60.87
C SER A 200 22.29 -11.06 -60.57
N ASP A 201 22.63 -10.89 -59.29
CA ASP A 201 23.91 -10.32 -58.88
C ASP A 201 25.01 -11.39 -58.91
N GLN A 202 24.63 -12.65 -58.65
CA GLN A 202 25.54 -13.79 -58.79
C GLN A 202 25.87 -14.10 -60.26
N ARG A 203 24.94 -13.79 -61.19
CA ARG A 203 25.21 -13.85 -62.64
C ARG A 203 26.05 -12.66 -63.09
N ALA A 204 25.74 -11.45 -62.65
CA ALA A 204 26.54 -10.27 -62.97
C ALA A 204 27.98 -10.38 -62.45
N TYR A 205 28.19 -10.98 -61.28
CA TYR A 205 29.52 -11.30 -60.77
C TYR A 205 30.24 -12.37 -61.61
N ALA A 206 29.55 -13.46 -61.97
CA ALA A 206 30.13 -14.50 -62.83
C ALA A 206 30.51 -13.95 -64.21
N ASP A 207 29.64 -13.16 -64.84
CA ASP A 207 29.90 -12.49 -66.12
C ASP A 207 31.07 -11.51 -66.01
N CYS A 208 31.18 -10.74 -64.91
CA CYS A 208 32.30 -9.83 -64.65
C CYS A 208 33.64 -10.59 -64.54
N VAL A 209 33.67 -11.72 -63.85
CA VAL A 209 34.86 -12.57 -63.70
C VAL A 209 35.23 -13.26 -65.02
N GLU A 210 34.26 -13.62 -65.86
CA GLU A 210 34.50 -14.17 -67.20
C GLU A 210 35.08 -13.12 -68.16
N LEU A 211 34.58 -11.89 -68.09
CA LEU A 211 35.13 -10.72 -68.79
C LEU A 211 36.55 -10.36 -68.34
N LEU A 212 36.88 -10.58 -67.07
CA LEU A 212 38.25 -10.38 -66.56
C LEU A 212 39.26 -11.41 -67.13
N ASN A 213 38.78 -12.62 -67.41
CA ASN A 213 39.61 -13.72 -67.93
C ASN A 213 39.76 -13.69 -69.46
N THR A 214 38.88 -12.99 -70.17
CA THR A 214 38.99 -12.77 -71.62
C THR A 214 39.81 -11.50 -71.87
N GLN A 215 41.03 -11.69 -72.37
CA GLN A 215 42.13 -10.73 -72.42
C GLN A 215 41.93 -9.52 -73.38
N GLU A 216 40.71 -9.05 -73.61
CA GLU A 216 40.38 -7.97 -74.55
C GLU A 216 39.83 -6.68 -73.91
N PHE A 217 39.55 -6.65 -72.59
CA PHE A 217 39.02 -5.45 -71.93
C PHE A 217 39.93 -4.94 -70.80
N ALA A 218 40.80 -3.99 -71.10
CA ALA A 218 41.73 -3.35 -70.15
C ALA A 218 41.08 -2.32 -69.19
N LEU A 219 39.75 -2.31 -69.07
CA LEU A 219 38.99 -1.30 -68.30
C LEU A 219 38.27 -1.86 -67.07
N VAL A 220 38.24 -3.18 -66.89
CA VAL A 220 37.63 -3.82 -65.71
C VAL A 220 38.74 -4.35 -64.84
N THR A 221 38.83 -3.87 -63.60
CA THR A 221 39.83 -4.32 -62.64
C THR A 221 39.24 -5.34 -61.68
N GLU A 222 40.09 -6.18 -61.06
CA GLU A 222 39.66 -7.20 -60.09
C GLU A 222 38.84 -6.59 -58.92
N ALA A 223 39.19 -5.36 -58.54
CA ALA A 223 38.47 -4.59 -57.52
C ALA A 223 37.03 -4.22 -57.95
N ASP A 224 36.77 -4.01 -59.24
CA ASP A 224 35.44 -3.69 -59.75
C ASP A 224 34.50 -4.91 -59.70
N CYS A 225 35.03 -6.11 -59.95
CA CYS A 225 34.26 -7.34 -59.79
C CYS A 225 34.10 -7.73 -58.31
N GLU A 226 35.08 -7.47 -57.44
CA GLU A 226 34.97 -7.77 -56.00
C GLU A 226 33.89 -6.93 -55.30
N ALA A 227 33.63 -5.71 -55.78
CA ALA A 227 32.51 -4.88 -55.32
C ALA A 227 31.12 -5.47 -55.64
N LEU A 228 31.03 -6.38 -56.62
CA LEU A 228 29.82 -7.09 -57.02
C LEU A 228 29.66 -8.45 -56.32
N ASN A 229 30.59 -8.84 -55.45
CA ASN A 229 30.56 -10.12 -54.75
C ASN A 229 29.36 -10.15 -53.76
N PRO A 230 28.40 -11.10 -53.90
CA PRO A 230 27.19 -11.16 -53.07
C PRO A 230 27.42 -11.60 -51.62
N SER A 231 28.67 -11.78 -51.18
CA SER A 231 29.01 -12.11 -49.79
C SER A 231 29.57 -10.90 -49.02
N PRO A 232 28.73 -9.94 -48.60
CA PRO A 232 29.15 -9.01 -47.58
C PRO A 232 29.14 -9.75 -46.23
N ALA A 233 30.22 -9.52 -45.48
CA ALA A 233 30.57 -10.15 -44.21
C ALA A 233 29.37 -10.42 -43.28
N GLY A 234 29.39 -11.60 -42.66
CA GLY A 234 28.54 -11.92 -41.50
C GLY A 234 28.73 -10.94 -40.34
N PRO A 235 27.98 -11.12 -39.24
CA PRO A 235 27.92 -10.14 -38.15
C PRO A 235 29.33 -9.78 -37.67
N THR A 236 29.62 -8.50 -37.60
CA THR A 236 30.98 -8.03 -37.35
C THR A 236 31.39 -8.43 -35.93
N ILE A 237 32.60 -8.99 -35.77
CA ILE A 237 33.23 -9.37 -34.50
C ILE A 237 32.99 -8.34 -33.35
N PRO A 238 33.06 -7.01 -33.56
CA PRO A 238 32.78 -6.02 -32.50
C PRO A 238 31.37 -6.12 -31.87
N GLU A 239 30.34 -6.51 -32.62
CA GLU A 239 28.96 -6.53 -32.11
C GLU A 239 28.71 -7.72 -31.19
N VAL A 240 29.32 -8.87 -31.48
CA VAL A 240 29.27 -10.06 -30.61
C VAL A 240 30.00 -9.81 -29.30
N VAL A 241 31.14 -9.10 -29.35
CA VAL A 241 31.91 -8.71 -28.16
C VAL A 241 31.09 -7.81 -27.24
N ALA A 242 30.36 -6.82 -27.79
CA ALA A 242 29.51 -5.92 -27.00
C ALA A 242 28.39 -6.68 -26.26
N LEU A 243 27.74 -7.64 -26.91
CA LEU A 243 26.69 -8.46 -26.31
C LEU A 243 27.23 -9.34 -25.18
N VAL A 244 28.39 -9.98 -25.37
CA VAL A 244 29.03 -10.81 -24.34
C VAL A 244 29.43 -9.96 -23.12
N LEU A 245 29.95 -8.74 -23.33
CA LEU A 245 30.29 -7.82 -22.25
C LEU A 245 29.06 -7.37 -21.45
N LEU A 246 27.96 -7.02 -22.13
CA LEU A 246 26.71 -6.59 -21.47
C LEU A 246 26.04 -7.73 -20.69
N CYS A 247 26.02 -8.94 -21.24
CA CYS A 247 25.57 -10.13 -20.53
C CYS A 247 26.47 -10.45 -19.32
N GLY A 248 27.79 -10.36 -19.51
CA GLY A 248 28.79 -10.54 -18.45
C GLY A 248 28.62 -9.55 -17.30
N LEU A 249 28.37 -8.27 -17.60
CA LEU A 249 28.04 -7.24 -16.60
C LEU A 249 26.75 -7.59 -15.84
N GLY A 250 25.70 -8.01 -16.55
CA GLY A 250 24.44 -8.43 -15.94
C GLY A 250 24.61 -9.58 -14.93
N ILE A 251 25.36 -10.62 -15.32
CA ILE A 251 25.70 -11.76 -14.44
C ILE A 251 26.54 -11.29 -13.26
N THR A 252 27.55 -10.44 -13.49
CA THR A 252 28.41 -9.91 -12.43
C THR A 252 27.62 -9.14 -11.38
N PHE A 253 26.66 -8.30 -11.79
CA PHE A 253 25.78 -7.59 -10.86
C PHE A 253 24.91 -8.56 -10.05
N ILE A 254 24.43 -9.67 -10.64
CA ILE A 254 23.67 -10.70 -9.93
C ILE A 254 24.55 -11.40 -8.87
N VAL A 255 25.77 -11.80 -9.24
CA VAL A 255 26.71 -12.48 -8.34
C VAL A 255 27.10 -11.56 -7.19
N VAL A 256 27.51 -10.32 -7.47
CA VAL A 256 27.86 -9.31 -6.45
C VAL A 256 26.68 -9.07 -5.51
N ARG A 257 25.46 -9.00 -6.05
CA ARG A 257 24.24 -8.88 -5.23
C ARG A 257 24.07 -10.06 -4.28
N LYS A 258 24.18 -11.29 -4.79
CA LYS A 258 24.04 -12.51 -3.97
C LYS A 258 25.11 -12.58 -2.87
N VAL A 259 26.35 -12.24 -3.18
CA VAL A 259 27.46 -12.22 -2.19
C VAL A 259 27.20 -11.17 -1.11
N ARG A 260 26.87 -9.93 -1.49
CA ARG A 260 26.59 -8.86 -0.53
C ARG A 260 25.34 -9.16 0.31
N GLN A 261 24.31 -9.76 -0.28
CA GLN A 261 23.11 -10.15 0.45
C GLN A 261 23.42 -11.26 1.47
N ARG A 262 24.21 -12.26 1.10
CA ARG A 262 24.67 -13.31 2.04
C ARG A 262 25.49 -12.72 3.17
N ALA A 263 26.44 -11.82 2.88
CA ALA A 263 27.23 -11.13 3.89
C ALA A 263 26.34 -10.32 4.85
N ALA A 264 25.35 -9.58 4.32
CA ALA A 264 24.41 -8.81 5.15
C ALA A 264 23.44 -9.69 5.97
N LEU A 265 23.14 -10.91 5.53
CA LEU A 265 22.36 -11.88 6.29
C LEU A 265 23.19 -12.58 7.36
N ALA A 266 24.47 -12.82 7.08
CA ALA A 266 25.41 -13.46 7.99
C ALA A 266 25.98 -12.50 9.04
N ASP A 267 25.76 -11.20 8.90
CA ASP A 267 26.21 -10.17 9.85
C ASP A 267 25.41 -10.28 11.18
N PRO A 268 26.04 -10.76 12.27
CA PRO A 268 25.36 -10.93 13.55
C PRO A 268 25.26 -9.61 14.32
N THR A 269 25.94 -8.54 13.87
CA THR A 269 26.09 -7.29 14.61
C THR A 269 24.76 -6.72 15.06
N VAL A 270 23.78 -6.63 14.17
CA VAL A 270 22.46 -6.08 14.52
C VAL A 270 21.69 -6.98 15.50
N GLN A 271 21.89 -8.29 15.45
CA GLN A 271 21.25 -9.21 16.40
C GLN A 271 21.89 -9.07 17.80
N ASN A 272 23.21 -8.98 17.86
CA ASN A 272 23.95 -8.78 19.10
C ASN A 272 23.62 -7.41 19.71
N GLU A 273 23.55 -6.37 18.89
CA GLU A 273 23.10 -5.03 19.30
C GLU A 273 21.66 -5.11 19.84
N THR A 274 20.71 -5.71 19.11
CA THR A 274 19.33 -5.90 19.61
C THR A 274 19.30 -6.65 20.95
N ALA A 275 20.07 -7.73 21.10
CA ALA A 275 20.14 -8.48 22.34
C ALA A 275 20.69 -7.63 23.49
N ALA A 276 21.74 -6.84 23.26
CA ALA A 276 22.30 -5.93 24.25
C ALA A 276 21.31 -4.82 24.65
N ARG A 277 20.51 -4.31 23.70
CA ARG A 277 19.44 -3.34 24.01
C ARG A 277 18.35 -3.96 24.90
N ILE A 278 17.92 -5.17 24.57
CA ILE A 278 16.92 -5.91 25.36
C ILE A 278 17.47 -6.25 26.74
N ASP A 279 18.73 -6.65 26.86
CA ASP A 279 19.36 -6.93 28.16
C ASP A 279 19.45 -5.66 29.03
N LYS A 280 19.79 -4.51 28.43
CA LYS A 280 19.91 -3.24 29.14
C LYS A 280 18.55 -2.64 29.57
N TRP A 281 17.54 -2.68 28.70
CA TRP A 281 16.28 -1.94 28.91
C TRP A 281 15.04 -2.83 29.04
N GLY A 282 15.15 -4.13 28.84
CA GLY A 282 14.02 -5.08 28.78
C GLY A 282 13.26 -5.08 27.45
N PHE A 283 13.57 -4.15 26.53
CA PHE A 283 12.95 -4.04 25.22
C PHE A 283 13.91 -3.41 24.19
N ASP A 284 13.58 -3.49 22.90
CA ASP A 284 14.34 -2.85 21.84
C ASP A 284 13.72 -1.48 21.43
N PRO A 285 14.34 -0.34 21.76
CA PRO A 285 13.79 1.00 21.51
C PRO A 285 13.72 1.39 20.02
N LEU A 286 14.40 0.65 19.14
CA LEU A 286 14.39 0.89 17.70
C LEU A 286 13.24 0.17 17.00
N THR A 287 12.75 -0.92 17.57
CA THR A 287 11.61 -1.69 17.03
C THR A 287 10.31 -1.38 17.74
N THR A 288 10.35 -1.08 19.04
CA THR A 288 9.16 -0.84 19.85
C THR A 288 8.60 0.56 19.59
N GLN A 289 7.31 0.65 19.28
CA GLN A 289 6.61 1.91 18.95
C GLN A 289 5.64 2.39 20.04
N GLY A 290 5.42 1.58 21.07
CA GLY A 290 4.54 1.90 22.19
C GLY A 290 4.39 0.70 23.12
N ALA A 291 3.42 0.78 24.02
CA ALA A 291 3.10 -0.33 24.90
C ALA A 291 2.67 -1.57 24.08
N TRP A 292 3.46 -2.64 24.20
CA TRP A 292 3.23 -3.94 23.56
C TRP A 292 2.36 -4.92 24.37
N TYR A 293 2.00 -4.57 25.61
CA TYR A 293 1.04 -5.29 26.45
C TYR A 293 0.21 -4.31 27.29
N ALA A 294 -0.92 -4.79 27.81
CA ALA A 294 -1.83 -4.00 28.63
C ALA A 294 -1.33 -3.85 30.06
N TRP A 295 -1.67 -2.75 30.73
CA TRP A 295 -1.27 -2.49 32.12
C TRP A 295 -1.92 -3.41 33.16
N HIS A 296 -2.87 -4.26 32.76
CA HIS A 296 -3.65 -5.15 33.63
C HIS A 296 -3.40 -6.64 33.34
N GLU A 297 -3.58 -7.48 34.35
CA GLU A 297 -3.33 -8.93 34.27
C GLU A 297 -4.33 -9.68 33.38
N SER A 298 -5.60 -9.30 33.48
CA SER A 298 -6.70 -10.08 32.93
C SER A 298 -6.91 -9.83 31.43
N GLN A 299 -6.75 -10.87 30.61
CA GLN A 299 -6.92 -10.78 29.14
C GLN A 299 -8.32 -10.28 28.73
N GLY A 300 -9.34 -10.55 29.54
CA GLY A 300 -10.71 -10.12 29.32
C GLY A 300 -10.91 -8.60 29.29
N PHE A 301 -9.95 -7.79 29.76
CA PHE A 301 -10.09 -6.34 29.81
C PHE A 301 -9.54 -5.60 28.58
N THR A 302 -8.95 -6.31 27.62
CA THR A 302 -8.54 -5.71 26.34
C THR A 302 -9.76 -5.11 25.64
N GLY A 303 -9.75 -3.81 25.34
CA GLY A 303 -10.89 -3.10 24.73
C GLY A 303 -12.13 -3.00 25.61
N TYR A 304 -12.00 -3.18 26.93
CA TYR A 304 -13.12 -3.18 27.86
C TYR A 304 -13.80 -1.82 27.99
N ALA A 305 -13.03 -0.73 28.06
CA ALA A 305 -13.58 0.61 28.05
C ALA A 305 -14.41 0.88 26.78
N ASP A 306 -13.93 0.42 25.61
CA ASP A 306 -14.67 0.52 24.34
C ASP A 306 -16.00 -0.26 24.38
N ARG A 307 -16.01 -1.45 24.98
CA ARG A 307 -17.23 -2.26 25.10
C ARG A 307 -18.25 -1.63 26.05
N ILE A 308 -17.81 -1.09 27.19
CA ILE A 308 -18.70 -0.36 28.09
C ILE A 308 -19.25 0.87 27.37
N GLU A 309 -18.41 1.65 26.71
CA GLU A 309 -18.82 2.84 25.97
C GLU A 309 -19.81 2.51 24.85
N HIS A 310 -19.56 1.41 24.11
CA HIS A 310 -20.48 0.91 23.10
C HIS A 310 -21.84 0.56 23.71
N MET A 311 -21.87 -0.20 24.81
CA MET A 311 -23.10 -0.56 25.52
C MET A 311 -23.84 0.66 26.08
N VAL A 312 -23.12 1.69 26.55
CA VAL A 312 -23.73 2.96 26.96
C VAL A 312 -24.42 3.65 25.78
N ARG A 313 -23.84 3.60 24.59
CA ARG A 313 -24.39 4.22 23.37
C ARG A 313 -25.55 3.43 22.76
N THR A 314 -25.46 2.10 22.72
CA THR A 314 -26.45 1.24 22.05
C THR A 314 -27.52 0.69 22.99
N GLY A 315 -27.24 0.64 24.30
CA GLY A 315 -28.13 0.12 25.34
C GLY A 315 -29.54 0.72 25.34
N PRO A 316 -29.73 2.03 25.16
CA PRO A 316 -31.07 2.63 25.09
C PRO A 316 -31.96 2.04 23.97
N SER A 317 -31.35 1.67 22.84
CA SER A 317 -32.05 1.07 21.70
C SER A 317 -32.21 -0.44 21.85
N GLN A 318 -31.21 -1.12 22.42
CA GLN A 318 -31.20 -2.58 22.56
C GLN A 318 -31.98 -3.08 23.79
N ARG A 319 -32.18 -2.22 24.80
CA ARG A 319 -32.92 -2.50 26.04
C ARG A 319 -32.43 -3.79 26.71
N PRO A 320 -31.12 -3.87 27.04
CA PRO A 320 -30.53 -5.09 27.54
C PRO A 320 -31.13 -5.48 28.89
N GLN A 321 -31.26 -6.79 29.11
CA GLN A 321 -31.57 -7.36 30.40
C GLN A 321 -30.40 -7.18 31.37
N PRO A 322 -30.63 -7.15 32.70
CA PRO A 322 -29.55 -7.00 33.69
C PRO A 322 -28.42 -8.03 33.53
N SER A 323 -28.75 -9.27 33.12
CA SER A 323 -27.77 -10.34 32.86
C SER A 323 -26.92 -10.11 31.61
N GLN A 324 -27.33 -9.22 30.71
CA GLN A 324 -26.59 -8.85 29.50
C GLN A 324 -25.69 -7.64 29.72
N LEU A 325 -25.79 -6.97 30.87
CA LEU A 325 -24.93 -5.84 31.22
C LEU A 325 -23.51 -6.33 31.48
N ILE A 326 -22.55 -5.58 30.94
CA ILE A 326 -21.13 -5.84 31.20
C ILE A 326 -20.87 -5.56 32.68
N GLN A 327 -20.40 -6.54 33.43
CA GLN A 327 -20.04 -6.35 34.83
C GLN A 327 -18.98 -5.27 34.94
N LEU A 328 -19.25 -4.20 35.69
CA LEU A 328 -18.35 -3.06 35.89
C LEU A 328 -17.33 -3.42 36.95
N GLN A 329 -16.05 -3.47 36.56
CA GLN A 329 -14.94 -3.83 37.43
C GLN A 329 -13.72 -2.98 37.08
N VAL A 330 -12.96 -2.62 38.10
CA VAL A 330 -11.65 -2.00 37.90
C VAL A 330 -10.63 -3.13 37.66
N PRO A 331 -9.92 -3.15 36.52
CA PRO A 331 -8.90 -4.16 36.26
C PRO A 331 -7.78 -4.10 37.30
N THR A 332 -7.30 -5.27 37.71
CA THR A 332 -6.10 -5.39 38.55
C THR A 332 -4.85 -5.09 37.71
N PRO A 333 -4.08 -4.05 38.06
CA PRO A 333 -2.82 -3.75 37.38
C PRO A 333 -1.79 -4.85 37.63
N TRP A 334 -0.85 -5.01 36.69
CA TRP A 334 0.32 -5.87 36.91
C TRP A 334 1.15 -5.40 38.10
N ALA A 335 1.87 -6.34 38.71
CA ALA A 335 2.92 -6.00 39.68
C ALA A 335 4.11 -5.31 38.98
N PRO A 336 4.73 -4.31 39.63
CA PRO A 336 6.02 -3.80 39.20
C PRO A 336 7.04 -4.95 39.11
N ASP A 337 7.96 -4.87 38.14
CA ASP A 337 8.98 -5.89 37.86
C ASP A 337 10.31 -5.19 37.54
N ASP A 338 11.41 -5.70 38.09
CA ASP A 338 12.77 -5.17 37.90
C ASP A 338 13.20 -5.09 36.42
N ARG A 339 12.59 -5.88 35.55
CA ARG A 339 12.84 -5.89 34.10
C ARG A 339 12.14 -4.76 33.35
N LEU A 340 11.22 -4.05 33.99
CA LEU A 340 10.48 -2.96 33.39
C LEU A 340 11.18 -1.62 33.61
N PRO A 341 11.00 -0.66 32.67
CA PRO A 341 11.52 0.68 32.86
C PRO A 341 10.95 1.35 34.11
N THR A 342 11.76 2.19 34.76
CA THR A 342 11.38 2.88 36.00
C THR A 342 10.08 3.67 35.86
N GLU A 343 9.85 4.33 34.72
CA GLU A 343 8.62 5.08 34.42
C GLU A 343 7.39 4.17 34.41
N VAL A 344 7.54 2.99 33.83
CA VAL A 344 6.48 1.99 33.71
C VAL A 344 6.16 1.43 35.09
N ASN A 345 7.20 1.08 35.88
CA ASN A 345 7.05 0.61 37.25
C ASN A 345 6.41 1.66 38.17
N PHE A 346 6.78 2.93 38.03
CA PHE A 346 6.15 4.03 38.77
C PHE A 346 4.66 4.14 38.48
N VAL A 347 4.26 4.00 37.21
CA VAL A 347 2.84 4.01 36.83
C VAL A 347 2.10 2.78 37.38
N LEU A 348 2.69 1.58 37.30
CA LEU A 348 2.08 0.36 37.87
C LEU A 348 1.86 0.49 39.38
N ASP A 349 2.87 0.97 40.11
CA ASP A 349 2.76 1.25 41.54
C ASP A 349 1.66 2.28 41.84
N SER A 350 1.56 3.34 41.04
CA SER A 350 0.50 4.33 41.21
C SER A 350 -0.91 3.73 41.01
N PHE A 351 -1.06 2.85 40.01
CA PHE A 351 -2.34 2.18 39.75
C PHE A 351 -2.70 1.19 40.86
N GLN A 352 -1.71 0.54 41.47
CA GLN A 352 -1.94 -0.36 42.61
C GLN A 352 -2.45 0.42 43.81
N ARG A 353 -1.77 1.50 44.21
CA ARG A 353 -2.20 2.35 45.33
C ARG A 353 -3.58 2.96 45.11
N GLU A 354 -3.89 3.38 43.89
CA GLU A 354 -5.24 3.84 43.53
C GLU A 354 -6.30 2.72 43.61
N ASN A 355 -5.95 1.48 43.25
CA ASN A 355 -6.90 0.36 43.36
C ASN A 355 -7.17 -0.01 44.82
N GLU A 356 -6.12 0.00 45.65
CA GLU A 356 -6.25 -0.26 47.09
C GLU A 356 -7.20 0.75 47.74
N SER A 357 -7.07 2.04 47.42
CA SER A 357 -7.94 3.10 47.95
C SER A 357 -9.38 3.03 47.46
N LEU A 358 -9.64 2.39 46.32
CA LEU A 358 -10.99 2.13 45.81
C LEU A 358 -11.61 0.85 46.40
N SER A 359 -10.79 -0.03 46.97
CA SER A 359 -11.22 -1.30 47.57
C SER A 359 -11.43 -1.22 49.09
N SER A 360 -10.82 -0.22 49.74
CA SER A 360 -11.01 0.14 51.15
C SER A 360 -12.24 1.03 51.33
#